data_AF-A0A9D7H243-F1
#
_entry.id   AF-A0A9D7H243-F1
#
_cell.length_a   1.000
_cell.length_b   1.000
_cell.length_c   1.000
_cell.angle_alpha   90.00
_cell.angle_beta   90.00
_cell.angle_gamma   90.00
#
_symmetry.space_group_name_H-M   'P 1'
#
loop_
_entity.id
_entity.type
_entity.pdbx_description
1 polymer ?
#
loop_
_entity_poly.entity_id
_entity_poly.type
_entity_poly.pdbx_seq_one_letter_code
_entity_poly.pdbx_strand_id
1 'polypeptide(L)'
;MADPMTNEECRASLRILCAMVKADGHVHPREGDALRVLAESAFGGESADIERDVDVELECKRLVSDRAKRLTFSAAMVIADVDEERSPHETALLAQIHAALGLVGEPESGLVAAVHRARMGLLTVKLAEAQAEFLRAVQNLSKSGSMDAKAYEGLLDELDLKKTALLSGAV
;
A
#
# COMPACT_ATOMS: atom_id res chain seq x y z
N MET A 1 -2.02 -0.37 -28.23
CA MET A 1 -2.88 -0.11 -27.05
C MET A 1 -2.72 -1.32 -26.14
N ALA A 2 -2.32 -1.12 -24.88
CA ALA A 2 -2.28 -2.25 -23.94
C ALA A 2 -3.73 -2.65 -23.62
N ASP A 3 -4.06 -3.92 -23.78
CA ASP A 3 -5.41 -4.39 -23.45
C ASP A 3 -5.70 -4.15 -21.96
N PRO A 4 -6.89 -3.62 -21.62
CA PRO A 4 -7.30 -3.44 -20.25
C PRO A 4 -7.43 -4.80 -19.57
N MET A 5 -7.03 -4.88 -18.30
CA MET A 5 -7.24 -6.09 -17.49
C MET A 5 -8.73 -6.39 -17.36
N THR A 6 -9.07 -7.67 -17.41
CA THR A 6 -10.43 -8.12 -17.15
C THR A 6 -10.74 -8.05 -15.65
N ASN A 7 -12.03 -7.97 -15.29
CA ASN A 7 -12.46 -8.00 -13.89
C ASN A 7 -12.05 -9.29 -13.17
N GLU A 8 -11.96 -10.41 -13.91
CA GLU A 8 -11.48 -11.68 -13.36
C GLU A 8 -9.99 -11.60 -13.02
N GLU A 9 -9.17 -11.04 -13.91
CA GLU A 9 -7.75 -10.82 -13.63
C GLU A 9 -7.54 -9.82 -12.48
N CYS A 10 -8.33 -8.74 -12.40
CA CYS A 10 -8.28 -7.81 -11.27
C CYS A 10 -8.56 -8.51 -9.94
N ARG A 11 -9.61 -9.35 -9.88
CA ARG A 11 -9.93 -10.12 -8.67
C ARG A 11 -8.86 -11.14 -8.31
N ALA A 12 -8.33 -11.86 -9.30
CA ALA A 12 -7.24 -12.81 -9.08
C ALA A 12 -5.98 -12.09 -8.57
N SER A 13 -5.66 -10.93 -9.14
CA SER A 13 -4.57 -10.08 -8.68
C SER A 13 -4.75 -9.68 -7.22
N LEU A 14 -5.92 -9.17 -6.85
CA LEU A 14 -6.22 -8.77 -5.47
C LEU A 14 -6.13 -9.93 -4.48
N ARG A 15 -6.57 -11.14 -4.86
CA ARG A 15 -6.44 -12.33 -4.00
C ARG A 15 -4.98 -12.72 -3.78
N ILE A 16 -4.16 -12.67 -4.83
CA ILE A 16 -2.72 -12.91 -4.71
C ILE A 16 -2.09 -11.87 -3.77
N LEU A 17 -2.49 -10.61 -3.88
CA LEU A 17 -2.00 -9.55 -3.00
C LEU A 17 -2.49 -9.73 -1.55
N CYS A 18 -3.74 -10.14 -1.32
CA CYS A 18 -4.20 -10.53 0.02
C CYS A 18 -3.36 -11.65 0.63
N ALA A 19 -2.98 -12.66 -0.18
CA ALA A 19 -2.12 -13.73 0.26
C ALA A 19 -0.70 -13.23 0.61
N MET A 20 -0.20 -12.24 -0.12
CA MET A 20 1.08 -11.58 0.20
C MET A 20 1.04 -10.90 1.55
N VAL A 21 0.01 -10.08 1.79
CA VAL A 21 -0.22 -9.38 3.06
C VAL A 21 -0.35 -10.34 4.26
N LYS A 22 -0.61 -11.63 4.02
CA LYS A 22 -0.77 -12.65 5.06
C LYS A 22 0.38 -13.66 5.13
N ALA A 23 1.43 -13.49 4.32
CA ALA A 23 2.40 -14.55 4.06
C ALA A 23 3.11 -15.02 5.35
N ASP A 24 3.34 -14.12 6.29
CA ASP A 24 3.99 -14.37 7.57
C ASP A 24 3.00 -14.63 8.73
N GLY A 25 1.70 -14.68 8.43
CA GLY A 25 0.62 -14.91 9.40
C GLY A 25 0.16 -13.67 10.17
N HIS A 26 0.75 -12.50 9.92
CA HIS A 26 0.31 -11.22 10.45
C HIS A 26 -0.11 -10.30 9.30
N VAL A 27 -0.92 -9.28 9.60
CA VAL A 27 -1.29 -8.26 8.62
C VAL A 27 -0.88 -6.93 9.22
N HIS A 28 0.17 -6.32 8.68
CA HIS A 28 0.56 -5.01 9.14
C HIS A 28 -0.42 -3.94 8.62
N PRO A 29 -0.80 -2.94 9.44
CA PRO A 29 -1.72 -1.88 9.02
C PRO A 29 -1.32 -1.20 7.70
N ARG A 30 0.00 -1.10 7.44
CA ARG A 30 0.53 -0.48 6.23
C ARG A 30 0.37 -1.31 4.97
N GLU A 31 0.50 -2.61 5.08
CA GLU A 31 0.29 -3.53 3.96
C GLU A 31 -1.18 -3.54 3.56
N GLY A 32 -2.08 -3.49 4.56
CA GLY A 32 -3.52 -3.31 4.35
C GLY A 32 -3.87 -1.97 3.70
N ASP A 33 -3.25 -0.87 4.13
CA ASP A 33 -3.36 0.44 3.50
C ASP A 33 -2.86 0.40 2.03
N ALA A 34 -1.70 -0.21 1.78
CA ALA A 34 -1.12 -0.34 0.45
C ALA A 34 -2.01 -1.16 -0.48
N LEU A 35 -2.54 -2.28 0.01
CA LEU A 35 -3.48 -3.12 -0.73
C LEU A 35 -4.75 -2.36 -1.13
N ARG A 36 -5.31 -1.56 -0.21
CA ARG A 36 -6.50 -0.74 -0.50
C ARG A 36 -6.22 0.29 -1.61
N VAL A 37 -5.10 1.01 -1.52
CA VAL A 37 -4.70 1.99 -2.53
C VAL A 37 -4.47 1.31 -3.89
N LEU A 38 -3.84 0.14 -3.91
CA LEU A 38 -3.64 -0.63 -5.13
C LEU A 38 -4.98 -1.09 -5.73
N ALA A 39 -5.92 -1.54 -4.89
CA ALA A 39 -7.25 -1.94 -5.31
C ALA A 39 -8.01 -0.80 -6.00
N GLU A 40 -8.00 0.38 -5.41
CA GLU A 40 -8.66 1.59 -5.93
C GLU A 40 -8.00 2.12 -7.21
N SER A 41 -6.66 2.18 -7.24
CA SER A 41 -5.92 2.86 -8.31
C SER A 41 -5.53 1.98 -9.50
N ALA A 42 -5.31 0.69 -9.27
CA ALA A 42 -4.72 -0.22 -10.27
C ALA A 42 -5.64 -1.38 -10.67
N PHE A 43 -6.58 -1.78 -9.81
CA PHE A 43 -7.44 -2.96 -10.02
C PHE A 43 -8.94 -2.64 -10.07
N GLY A 44 -9.29 -1.41 -10.45
CA GLY A 44 -10.67 -1.04 -10.80
C GLY A 44 -11.62 -0.87 -9.62
N GLY A 45 -11.11 -0.70 -8.39
CA GLY A 45 -11.93 -0.46 -7.19
C GLY A 45 -12.64 -1.70 -6.66
N GLU A 46 -12.24 -2.90 -7.08
CA GLU A 46 -12.71 -4.16 -6.49
C GLU A 46 -12.27 -4.25 -5.02
N SER A 47 -13.12 -4.79 -4.15
CA SER A 47 -12.77 -4.94 -2.73
C SER A 47 -11.80 -6.11 -2.54
N ALA A 48 -10.70 -5.85 -1.84
CA ALA A 48 -9.83 -6.90 -1.33
C ALA A 48 -10.50 -7.58 -0.12
N ASP A 49 -10.58 -8.91 -0.14
CA ASP A 49 -11.03 -9.71 1.00
C ASP A 49 -9.81 -10.39 1.60
N ILE A 50 -9.23 -9.75 2.61
CA ILE A 50 -8.01 -10.20 3.24
C ILE A 50 -8.27 -11.49 4.03
N GLU A 51 -9.47 -11.71 4.57
CA GLU A 51 -9.75 -12.83 5.50
C GLU A 51 -9.77 -14.20 4.82
N ARG A 52 -9.93 -14.24 3.50
CA ARG A 52 -10.07 -15.48 2.75
C ARG A 52 -8.73 -16.18 2.52
N ASP A 53 -8.69 -17.50 2.75
CA ASP A 53 -7.57 -18.35 2.30
C ASP A 53 -7.53 -18.41 0.77
N VAL A 54 -6.35 -18.21 0.20
CA VAL A 54 -6.12 -18.11 -1.24
C VAL A 54 -5.14 -19.17 -1.70
N ASP A 55 -5.55 -19.96 -2.70
CA ASP A 55 -4.62 -20.77 -3.50
C ASP A 55 -3.94 -19.87 -4.54
N VAL A 56 -2.73 -19.42 -4.20
CA VAL A 56 -1.96 -18.47 -5.01
C VAL A 56 -1.62 -19.03 -6.38
N GLU A 57 -1.37 -20.34 -6.49
CA GLU A 57 -1.02 -20.96 -7.76
C GLU A 57 -2.23 -21.01 -8.69
N LEU A 58 -3.41 -21.31 -8.15
CA LEU A 58 -4.67 -21.28 -8.90
C LEU A 58 -5.00 -19.86 -9.37
N GLU A 59 -4.86 -18.85 -8.52
CA GLU A 59 -5.14 -17.46 -8.91
C GLU A 59 -4.12 -16.95 -9.94
N CYS A 60 -2.85 -17.35 -9.85
CA CYS A 60 -1.84 -17.02 -10.88
C CYS A 60 -2.23 -17.56 -12.26
N LYS A 61 -2.84 -18.76 -12.34
CA LYS A 61 -3.33 -19.35 -13.60
C LYS A 61 -4.47 -18.56 -14.24
N ARG A 62 -5.20 -17.74 -13.47
CA ARG A 62 -6.25 -16.85 -13.97
C ARG A 62 -5.69 -15.57 -14.59
N LEU A 63 -4.42 -15.25 -14.35
CA LEU A 63 -3.75 -14.11 -14.96
C LEU A 63 -3.26 -14.50 -16.36
N VAL A 64 -4.08 -14.23 -17.37
CA VAL A 64 -3.80 -14.63 -18.75
C VAL A 64 -2.91 -13.60 -19.45
N SER A 65 -3.19 -12.32 -19.27
CA SER A 65 -2.46 -11.24 -19.93
C SER A 65 -1.11 -10.96 -19.26
N ASP A 66 -0.09 -10.68 -20.08
CA ASP A 66 1.24 -10.30 -19.59
C ASP A 66 1.19 -9.03 -18.73
N ARG A 67 0.26 -8.12 -19.05
CA ARG A 67 -0.01 -6.94 -18.24
C ARG A 67 -0.46 -7.31 -16.83
N ALA A 68 -1.44 -8.21 -16.70
CA ALA A 68 -1.95 -8.66 -15.41
C ALA A 68 -0.85 -9.33 -14.58
N LYS A 69 -0.09 -10.22 -15.20
CA LYS A 69 1.04 -10.92 -14.55
C LYS A 69 2.08 -9.94 -14.00
N ARG A 70 2.58 -9.03 -14.85
CA ARG A 70 3.60 -8.04 -14.47
C ARG A 70 3.10 -7.06 -13.40
N LEU A 71 1.87 -6.57 -13.55
CA LEU A 71 1.27 -5.65 -12.59
C LEU A 71 1.09 -6.32 -11.22
N THR A 72 0.56 -7.55 -11.20
CA THR A 72 0.36 -8.32 -9.96
C THR A 72 1.67 -8.58 -9.25
N PHE A 73 2.68 -9.08 -9.97
CA PHE A 73 3.98 -9.39 -9.36
C PHE A 73 4.63 -8.14 -8.76
N SER A 74 4.56 -7.01 -9.46
CA SER A 74 5.17 -5.78 -8.97
C SER A 74 4.38 -5.16 -7.82
N ALA A 75 3.06 -5.26 -7.82
CA ALA A 75 2.23 -4.88 -6.67
C ALA A 75 2.53 -5.76 -5.45
N ALA A 76 2.80 -7.06 -5.67
CA ALA A 76 3.17 -7.97 -4.60
C ALA A 76 4.55 -7.62 -4.01
N MET A 77 5.53 -7.27 -4.85
CA MET A 77 6.83 -6.79 -4.39
C MET A 77 6.71 -5.54 -3.52
N VAL A 78 5.83 -4.61 -3.91
CA VAL A 78 5.60 -3.37 -3.16
C VAL A 78 5.07 -3.68 -1.79
N ILE A 79 4.03 -4.52 -1.70
CA ILE A 79 3.45 -4.90 -0.42
C ILE A 79 4.53 -5.48 0.48
N ALA A 80 5.34 -6.40 -0.04
CA ALA A 80 6.44 -7.02 0.68
C ALA A 80 7.66 -6.13 0.95
N ASP A 81 7.65 -4.86 0.50
CA ASP A 81 8.69 -3.85 0.76
C ASP A 81 8.13 -2.65 1.56
N VAL A 82 6.85 -2.67 1.94
CA VAL A 82 6.16 -1.53 2.57
C VAL A 82 6.71 -1.20 3.97
N ASP A 83 7.12 -2.21 4.71
CA ASP A 83 7.62 -2.11 6.09
C ASP A 83 9.16 -2.21 6.20
N GLU A 84 9.86 -2.19 5.06
CA GLU A 84 11.33 -2.15 4.94
C GLU A 84 12.06 -3.43 5.42
N GLU A 85 11.34 -4.43 5.95
CA GLU A 85 11.88 -5.76 6.31
C GLU A 85 11.05 -6.88 5.68
N ARG A 86 11.47 -7.35 4.50
CA ARG A 86 10.86 -8.52 3.88
C ARG A 86 11.17 -9.79 4.68
N SER A 87 10.13 -10.46 5.16
CA SER A 87 10.24 -11.74 5.85
C SER A 87 10.69 -12.88 4.92
N PRO A 88 11.22 -13.99 5.48
CA PRO A 88 11.50 -15.19 4.69
C PRO A 88 10.26 -15.77 4.00
N HIS A 89 9.08 -15.61 4.61
CA HIS A 89 7.81 -16.12 4.08
C HIS A 89 7.35 -15.33 2.86
N GLU A 90 7.39 -14.00 2.90
CA GLU A 90 7.08 -13.15 1.75
C GLU A 90 8.09 -13.34 0.62
N THR A 91 9.37 -13.52 0.96
CA THR A 91 10.42 -13.82 -0.03
C THR A 91 10.13 -15.14 -0.75
N ALA A 92 9.76 -16.18 0.00
CA ALA A 92 9.38 -17.48 -0.57
C ALA A 92 8.12 -17.37 -1.43
N LEU A 93 7.12 -16.62 -0.98
CA LEU A 93 5.87 -16.42 -1.71
C LEU A 93 6.07 -15.60 -2.99
N LEU A 94 6.91 -14.57 -2.97
CA LEU A 94 7.29 -13.82 -4.17
C LEU A 94 7.98 -14.73 -5.19
N ALA A 95 8.89 -15.59 -4.75
CA ALA A 95 9.53 -16.56 -5.64
C ALA A 95 8.50 -17.53 -6.25
N GLN A 96 7.53 -18.00 -5.45
CA GLN A 96 6.43 -18.84 -5.92
C GLN A 96 5.56 -18.12 -6.96
N ILE A 97 5.15 -16.88 -6.69
CA ILE A 97 4.35 -16.07 -7.62
C ILE A 97 5.13 -15.83 -8.92
N HIS A 98 6.39 -15.44 -8.83
CA HIS A 98 7.24 -15.20 -10.00
C HIS A 98 7.31 -16.44 -10.90
N ALA A 99 7.55 -17.61 -10.29
CA ALA A 99 7.58 -18.89 -11.00
C ALA A 99 6.22 -19.24 -11.61
N ALA A 100 5.13 -19.09 -10.85
CA ALA A 100 3.77 -19.42 -11.31
C ALA A 100 3.29 -18.54 -12.47
N LEU A 101 3.70 -17.27 -12.50
CA LEU A 101 3.37 -16.35 -13.57
C LEU A 101 4.25 -16.55 -14.82
N GLY A 102 5.33 -17.34 -14.72
CA GLY A 102 6.25 -17.62 -15.82
C GLY A 102 6.97 -16.35 -16.31
N LEU A 103 7.24 -15.40 -15.42
CA LEU A 103 7.96 -14.18 -15.76
C LEU A 103 9.43 -14.50 -16.05
N VAL A 104 9.93 -14.05 -17.20
CA VAL A 104 11.32 -14.23 -17.64
C VAL A 104 12.04 -12.88 -17.60
N GLY A 105 13.09 -12.77 -16.80
CA GLY A 105 13.88 -11.55 -16.58
C GLY A 105 13.61 -10.89 -15.22
N GLU A 106 14.46 -9.94 -14.83
CA GLU A 106 14.26 -9.17 -13.59
C GLU A 106 13.03 -8.24 -13.70
N PRO A 107 12.35 -7.95 -12.57
CA PRO A 107 11.20 -7.05 -12.53
C PRO A 107 11.51 -5.69 -13.15
N GLU A 108 10.58 -5.16 -13.95
CA GLU A 108 10.75 -3.86 -14.62
C GLU A 108 10.87 -2.72 -13.58
N SER A 109 12.04 -2.08 -13.54
CA SER A 109 12.35 -0.95 -12.65
C SER A 109 11.37 0.23 -12.75
N GLY A 110 10.62 0.33 -13.87
CA GLY A 110 9.61 1.36 -14.08
C GLY A 110 8.41 1.28 -13.14
N LEU A 111 8.02 0.07 -12.72
CA LEU A 111 6.88 -0.13 -11.82
C LEU A 111 7.26 0.09 -10.35
N VAL A 112 8.46 -0.33 -9.95
CA VAL A 112 9.06 0.04 -8.66
C VAL A 112 9.15 1.56 -8.52
N ALA A 113 9.58 2.28 -9.56
CA ALA A 113 9.60 3.73 -9.58
C ALA A 113 8.20 4.36 -9.57
N ALA A 114 7.22 3.77 -10.27
CA ALA A 114 5.84 4.23 -10.25
C ALA A 114 5.19 4.06 -8.87
N VAL A 115 5.54 3.00 -8.16
CA VAL A 115 4.98 2.72 -6.84
C VAL A 115 5.68 3.52 -5.75
N HIS A 116 7.00 3.73 -5.86
CA HIS A 116 7.69 4.73 -5.04
C HIS A 116 7.05 6.11 -5.20
N ARG A 117 6.69 6.51 -6.43
CA ARG A 117 5.93 7.75 -6.68
C ARG A 117 4.54 7.73 -6.05
N ALA A 118 3.81 6.62 -6.11
CA ALA A 118 2.50 6.49 -5.48
C ALA A 118 2.59 6.59 -3.94
N ARG A 119 3.59 5.93 -3.33
CA ARG A 119 3.91 6.01 -1.89
C ARG A 119 4.19 7.46 -1.50
N MET A 120 5.08 8.14 -2.23
CA MET A 120 5.39 9.54 -1.97
C MET A 120 4.17 10.47 -2.15
N GLY A 121 3.31 10.17 -3.13
CA GLY A 121 2.05 10.88 -3.34
C GLY A 121 1.10 10.75 -2.14
N LEU A 122 0.88 9.52 -1.66
CA LEU A 122 0.05 9.26 -0.49
C LEU A 122 0.62 9.90 0.78
N LEU A 123 1.93 9.81 0.97
CA LEU A 123 2.63 10.40 2.11
C LEU A 123 2.52 11.93 2.11
N THR A 124 2.55 12.54 0.92
CA THR A 124 2.30 13.99 0.75
C THR A 124 0.87 14.36 1.14
N VAL A 125 -0.13 13.57 0.75
CA VAL A 125 -1.54 13.79 1.14
C VAL A 125 -1.72 13.67 2.65
N LYS A 126 -1.22 12.59 3.27
CA LYS A 126 -1.30 12.38 4.73
C LYS A 126 -0.60 13.51 5.52
N LEU A 127 0.53 14.00 5.02
CA LEU A 127 1.23 15.14 5.62
C LEU A 127 0.40 16.43 5.53
N ALA A 128 -0.24 16.67 4.38
CA ALA A 128 -1.11 17.83 4.17
C ALA A 128 -2.37 17.76 5.05
N GLU A 129 -2.94 16.58 5.24
CA GLU A 129 -4.07 16.36 6.16
C GLU A 129 -3.68 16.65 7.61
N ALA A 130 -2.55 16.13 8.08
CA ALA A 130 -2.05 16.42 9.43
C ALA A 130 -1.81 17.93 9.65
N GLN A 131 -1.28 18.63 8.65
CA GLN A 131 -1.14 20.09 8.68
C GLN A 131 -2.49 20.81 8.72
N ALA A 132 -3.48 20.35 7.93
CA ALA A 132 -4.82 20.92 7.93
C ALA A 132 -5.54 20.71 9.27
N GLU A 133 -5.38 19.55 9.91
CA GLU A 133 -5.90 19.28 11.25
C GLU A 133 -5.29 20.22 12.29
N PHE A 134 -3.96 20.41 12.27
CA PHE A 134 -3.27 21.37 13.13
C PHE A 134 -3.85 22.78 12.96
N LEU A 135 -3.99 23.27 11.73
CA LEU A 135 -4.53 24.61 11.47
C LEU A 135 -5.98 24.76 11.95
N ARG A 136 -6.81 23.72 11.80
CA ARG A 136 -8.18 23.71 12.34
C ARG A 136 -8.18 23.75 13.87
N ALA A 137 -7.30 22.99 14.52
CA ALA A 137 -7.16 22.99 15.98
C ALA A 137 -6.75 24.38 16.50
N VAL A 138 -5.75 25.00 15.87
CA VAL A 138 -5.31 26.38 16.15
C VAL A 138 -6.47 27.37 15.97
N GLN A 139 -7.22 27.26 14.88
CA GLN A 139 -8.36 28.14 14.60
C GLN A 139 -9.48 27.97 15.64
N ASN A 140 -9.75 26.75 16.10
CA ASN A 140 -10.76 26.47 17.11
C ASN A 140 -10.38 27.03 18.49
N LEU A 141 -9.11 26.90 18.89
CA LEU A 141 -8.60 27.48 20.14
C LEU A 141 -8.58 29.01 20.12
N SER A 142 -8.27 29.59 18.96
CA SER A 142 -8.32 31.04 18.76
C SER A 142 -9.75 31.58 18.89
N LYS A 143 -10.75 30.84 18.36
CA LYS A 143 -12.17 31.20 18.46
C LYS A 143 -12.73 31.04 19.88
N SER A 144 -12.22 30.09 20.66
CA SER A 144 -12.63 29.90 22.05
C SER A 144 -11.93 30.85 23.04
N GLY A 145 -11.02 31.70 22.57
CA GLY A 145 -10.28 32.65 23.40
C GLY A 145 -9.26 32.01 24.34
N SER A 146 -8.91 30.74 24.11
CA SER A 146 -8.09 29.91 25.03
C SER A 146 -6.68 29.61 24.53
N MET A 147 -6.21 30.29 23.49
CA MET A 147 -4.90 29.99 22.91
C MET A 147 -3.78 30.64 23.72
N ASP A 148 -3.32 29.95 24.75
CA ASP A 148 -2.06 30.26 25.43
C ASP A 148 -0.87 29.55 24.73
N ALA A 149 0.35 29.98 25.08
CA ALA A 149 1.58 29.45 24.47
C ALA A 149 1.74 27.94 24.67
N LYS A 150 1.27 27.40 25.81
CA LYS A 150 1.41 25.98 26.15
C LYS A 150 0.45 25.11 25.34
N ALA A 151 -0.77 25.60 25.09
CA ALA A 151 -1.73 24.93 24.22
C ALA A 151 -1.25 24.91 22.75
N TYR A 152 -0.60 25.99 22.30
CA TYR A 152 0.00 26.04 20.97
C TYR A 152 1.22 25.10 20.83
N GLU A 153 2.11 25.07 21.83
CA GLU A 153 3.24 24.13 21.89
C GLU A 153 2.77 22.67 21.86
N GLY A 154 1.73 22.31 22.61
CA GLY A 154 1.17 20.96 22.58
C GLY A 154 0.66 20.53 21.20
N LEU A 155 0.05 21.44 20.44
CA LEU A 155 -0.38 21.16 19.05
C LEU A 155 0.80 21.00 18.09
N LEU A 156 1.90 21.74 18.32
CA LEU A 156 3.13 21.57 17.54
C LEU A 156 3.77 20.21 17.81
N ASP A 157 3.84 19.81 19.08
CA ASP A 157 4.37 18.49 19.48
C ASP A 157 3.54 17.36 18.84
N GLU A 158 2.21 17.46 18.85
CA GLU A 158 1.33 16.49 18.18
C GLU A 158 1.56 16.43 16.67
N LEU A 159 1.72 17.58 16.02
CA LEU A 159 2.01 17.66 14.59
C LEU A 159 3.36 17.02 14.27
N ASP A 160 4.40 17.31 15.05
CA ASP A 160 5.74 16.78 14.82
C ASP A 160 5.83 15.28 15.13
N LEU A 161 5.09 14.79 16.13
CA LEU A 161 4.91 13.35 16.37
C LEU A 161 4.26 12.67 15.17
N LYS A 162 3.16 13.24 14.64
CA LYS A 162 2.46 12.72 13.45
C LYS A 162 3.35 12.72 12.20
N LYS A 163 4.09 13.82 11.95
CA LYS A 163 5.05 13.88 10.84
C LYS A 163 6.14 12.83 10.99
N THR A 164 6.70 12.69 12.19
CA THR A 164 7.76 11.71 12.46
C THR A 164 7.24 10.31 12.21
N ALA A 165 6.05 9.97 12.71
CA ALA A 165 5.41 8.68 12.47
C ALA A 165 5.10 8.43 10.98
N LEU A 166 4.65 9.44 10.24
CA LEU A 166 4.40 9.31 8.79
C LEU A 166 5.70 9.10 8.01
N LEU A 167 6.78 9.83 8.37
CA LEU A 167 8.07 9.80 7.67
C LEU A 167 8.90 8.57 8.03
N SER A 168 8.83 8.09 9.26
CA SER A 168 9.51 6.86 9.69
C SER A 168 8.76 5.61 9.26
N GLY A 169 7.52 5.74 8.79
CA GLY A 169 6.58 4.63 8.76
C GLY A 169 6.46 4.06 10.17
N ALA A 170 5.68 4.68 11.04
CA ALA A 170 5.30 4.15 12.35
C ALA A 170 3.78 4.23 12.59
N VAL A 171 3.01 4.48 11.51
CA VAL A 171 1.54 4.50 11.51
C VAL A 171 0.99 3.18 10.99
#